data_AF-A0A963G9X6-F1
#
_entry.id   AF-A0A963G9X6-F1
#
_cell.length_a   1.000
_cell.length_b   1.000
_cell.length_c   1.000
_cell.angle_alpha   90.00
_cell.angle_beta   90.00
_cell.angle_gamma   90.00
#
_symmetry.space_group_name_H-M   'P 1'
#
loop_
_entity.id
_entity.type
_entity.pdbx_description
1 polymer ?
#
loop_
_entity_poly.entity_id
_entity_poly.type
_entity_poly.pdbx_seq_one_letter_code
_entity_poly.pdbx_strand_id
1 'polypeptide(L)'
;MGCLTFPPDEVALVAAHQDGFYRSKPFDTFQIVDGVARRVAPAQWPQFVIELDALSEKLKAEQCSHLEGYARWKDEAIAKLPAGVFVWLEEFQSWFSRTRSLLTDDVGPDEEDGGGELRYESDELHLSPLVPLDLRDCIREGFEALFDGPRPFESLIGALESSFDKPLNQLSAWQRYRVRSDLFPSPWDELDEEQRRSLAARWDYMHDPTSAAERDLEYSAAFNEFDKAAELAGHSALEAAQLLLTRDGELLNRLGVPCPDTDVPPLARRLLTLEEMRTTGVERTFHHLSEWLRRAREQGIECPPSLHWAVEHRGGSSCPHVLEEQESVSVEGPEPWIVRAREHADNIWLRELANNKRPEKRGIASEIAARLWRDDKMVTKGNKRIGPDYIVRFALSPSANGGWQPPPPD
;
A
#
# COMPACT_ATOMS: atom_id res chain seq x y z
N MET A 1 -0.76 10.71 -34.34
CA MET A 1 0.23 10.43 -33.28
C MET A 1 1.62 10.48 -33.92
N GLY A 2 2.24 11.66 -33.95
CA GLY A 2 3.66 11.77 -34.28
C GLY A 2 4.45 11.52 -33.00
N CYS A 3 4.93 10.30 -32.81
CA CYS A 3 5.89 10.04 -31.74
C CYS A 3 7.26 10.34 -32.34
N LEU A 4 7.90 11.42 -31.88
CA LEU A 4 9.26 11.73 -32.28
C LEU A 4 10.20 10.69 -31.72
N THR A 5 10.68 9.85 -32.60
CA THR A 5 11.78 8.94 -32.31
C THR A 5 13.00 9.50 -33.00
N PHE A 6 13.91 10.05 -32.20
CA PHE A 6 15.26 10.37 -32.63
C PHE A 6 15.90 9.09 -33.20
N PRO A 7 16.25 9.03 -34.49
CA PRO A 7 16.47 7.76 -35.16
C PRO A 7 17.87 7.18 -34.78
N PRO A 8 17.97 5.88 -34.44
CA PRO A 8 19.22 5.22 -34.03
C PRO A 8 20.46 5.44 -34.91
N ASP A 9 20.29 5.61 -36.21
CA ASP A 9 21.36 5.91 -37.17
C ASP A 9 21.97 7.31 -36.95
N GLU A 10 21.14 8.33 -36.72
CA GLU A 10 21.62 9.67 -36.36
C GLU A 10 22.43 9.63 -35.05
N VAL A 11 21.98 8.86 -34.05
CA VAL A 11 22.74 8.65 -32.80
C VAL A 11 24.11 8.06 -33.10
N ALA A 12 24.16 6.97 -33.90
CA ALA A 12 25.39 6.28 -34.22
C ALA A 12 26.36 7.14 -35.04
N LEU A 13 25.85 7.93 -35.99
CA LEU A 13 26.64 8.86 -36.80
C LEU A 13 27.25 9.99 -35.97
N VAL A 14 26.47 10.60 -35.07
CA VAL A 14 26.95 11.66 -34.17
C VAL A 14 28.00 11.09 -33.23
N ALA A 15 27.76 9.93 -32.65
CA ALA A 15 28.70 9.26 -31.75
C ALA A 15 29.99 8.81 -32.44
N ALA A 16 29.93 8.45 -33.72
CA ALA A 16 31.08 8.17 -34.56
C ALA A 16 31.86 9.42 -34.99
N HIS A 17 31.36 10.63 -34.69
CA HIS A 17 31.85 11.89 -35.23
C HIS A 17 31.89 11.91 -36.78
N GLN A 18 30.98 11.17 -37.42
CA GLN A 18 30.87 11.06 -38.88
C GLN A 18 29.74 11.92 -39.43
N ASP A 19 29.00 12.56 -38.55
CA ASP A 19 27.92 13.45 -38.90
C ASP A 19 28.45 14.73 -39.58
N GLY A 20 28.47 14.69 -40.92
CA GLY A 20 28.80 15.84 -41.76
C GLY A 20 27.63 16.82 -41.90
N PHE A 21 26.42 16.45 -41.46
CA PHE A 21 25.19 17.19 -41.68
C PHE A 21 25.02 18.27 -40.60
N TYR A 22 25.19 17.88 -39.34
CA TYR A 22 25.10 18.80 -38.23
C TYR A 22 26.52 19.29 -37.87
N ARG A 23 26.91 20.46 -38.37
CA ARG A 23 28.20 21.16 -38.07
C ARG A 23 28.43 21.50 -36.59
N SER A 24 27.70 20.86 -35.68
CA SER A 24 27.72 21.05 -34.24
C SER A 24 28.77 20.16 -33.59
N LYS A 25 29.24 20.55 -32.40
CA LYS A 25 30.11 19.69 -31.58
C LYS A 25 29.33 18.42 -31.18
N PRO A 26 29.84 17.20 -31.47
CA PRO A 26 29.18 15.95 -31.09
C PRO A 26 29.09 15.82 -29.56
N PHE A 27 28.18 14.97 -29.09
CA PHE A 27 28.09 14.58 -27.67
C PHE A 27 28.99 13.36 -27.39
N ASP A 28 29.37 13.20 -26.13
CA ASP A 28 30.14 12.05 -25.69
C ASP A 28 29.22 10.88 -25.30
N THR A 29 29.70 9.67 -25.57
CA THR A 29 29.00 8.42 -25.21
C THR A 29 29.78 7.70 -24.12
N PHE A 30 29.08 7.03 -23.22
CA PHE A 30 29.63 6.41 -22.02
C PHE A 30 29.06 5.01 -21.85
N GLN A 31 29.84 4.13 -21.23
CA GLN A 31 29.43 2.79 -20.85
C GLN A 31 29.77 2.55 -19.38
N ILE A 32 28.94 1.81 -18.65
CA ILE A 32 29.25 1.40 -17.28
C ILE A 32 30.11 0.14 -17.31
N VAL A 33 31.35 0.22 -16.82
CA VAL A 33 32.27 -0.91 -16.69
C VAL A 33 32.73 -0.97 -15.24
N ASP A 34 32.41 -2.07 -14.56
CA ASP A 34 32.67 -2.27 -13.13
C ASP A 34 32.06 -1.15 -12.24
N GLY A 35 30.86 -0.70 -12.59
CA GLY A 35 30.16 0.39 -11.88
C GLY A 35 30.72 1.79 -12.15
N VAL A 36 31.71 1.92 -13.02
CA VAL A 36 32.33 3.21 -13.38
C VAL A 36 31.97 3.58 -14.82
N ALA A 37 31.47 4.81 -15.00
CA ALA A 37 31.23 5.35 -16.33
C ALA A 37 32.56 5.58 -17.07
N ARG A 38 32.72 4.93 -18.22
CA ARG A 38 33.88 5.07 -19.11
C ARG A 38 33.42 5.60 -20.46
N ARG A 39 34.13 6.60 -20.99
CA ARG A 39 33.84 7.16 -22.31
C ARG A 39 34.10 6.11 -23.39
N VAL A 40 33.14 5.93 -24.29
CA VAL A 40 33.26 5.10 -25.50
C VAL A 40 33.96 5.92 -26.56
N ALA A 41 34.99 5.37 -27.19
CA ALA A 41 35.76 6.11 -28.19
C ALA A 41 34.95 6.22 -29.49
N PRO A 42 34.97 7.37 -30.19
CA PRO A 42 34.28 7.53 -31.48
C PRO A 42 34.69 6.47 -32.51
N ALA A 43 35.92 5.96 -32.44
CA ALA A 43 36.43 4.90 -33.32
C ALA A 43 35.75 3.53 -33.13
N GLN A 44 34.97 3.32 -32.07
CA GLN A 44 34.23 2.08 -31.82
C GLN A 44 32.83 2.08 -32.45
N TRP A 45 32.32 3.26 -32.83
CA TRP A 45 30.98 3.43 -33.41
C TRP A 45 30.80 3.06 -34.89
N PRO A 46 31.81 3.13 -35.79
CA PRO A 46 31.62 2.89 -37.22
C PRO A 46 31.02 1.53 -37.57
N GLN A 47 31.29 0.49 -36.77
CA GLN A 47 30.71 -0.84 -36.99
C GLN A 47 29.17 -0.81 -36.85
N PHE A 48 28.64 -0.08 -35.87
CA PHE A 48 27.19 0.02 -35.67
C PHE A 48 26.51 0.83 -36.76
N VAL A 49 27.18 1.88 -37.27
CA VAL A 49 26.71 2.62 -38.46
C VAL A 49 26.57 1.69 -39.66
N ILE A 50 27.58 0.86 -39.94
CA ILE A 50 27.55 -0.12 -41.03
C ILE A 50 26.40 -1.13 -40.85
N GLU A 51 26.15 -1.58 -39.62
CA GLU A 51 25.06 -2.52 -39.34
C GLU A 51 23.67 -1.91 -39.53
N LEU A 52 23.49 -0.64 -39.14
CA LEU A 52 22.24 0.11 -39.34
C LEU A 52 22.00 0.45 -40.82
N ASP A 53 23.05 0.79 -41.56
CA ASP A 53 22.99 0.98 -43.02
C ASP A 53 22.60 -0.33 -43.71
N ALA A 54 23.22 -1.45 -43.34
CA ALA A 54 22.90 -2.76 -43.89
C ALA A 54 21.45 -3.18 -43.58
N LEU A 55 20.94 -2.88 -42.38
CA LEU A 55 19.53 -3.10 -42.03
C LEU A 55 18.60 -2.26 -42.90
N SER A 56 18.92 -1.00 -43.10
CA SER A 56 18.13 -0.07 -43.93
C SER A 56 18.07 -0.55 -45.39
N GLU A 57 19.21 -0.95 -45.97
CA GLU A 57 19.25 -1.49 -47.33
C GLU A 57 18.50 -2.82 -47.47
N LYS A 58 18.58 -3.70 -46.46
CA LYS A 58 17.81 -4.93 -46.42
C LYS A 58 16.29 -4.66 -46.45
N LEU A 59 15.80 -3.74 -45.61
CA LEU A 59 14.38 -3.40 -45.55
C LEU A 59 13.89 -2.71 -46.83
N LYS A 60 14.73 -1.88 -47.47
CA LYS A 60 14.45 -1.31 -48.80
C LYS A 60 14.33 -2.41 -49.87
N ALA A 61 15.22 -3.41 -49.84
CA ALA A 61 15.21 -4.51 -50.80
C ALA A 61 13.98 -5.42 -50.65
N GLU A 62 13.42 -5.55 -49.45
CA GLU A 62 12.19 -6.32 -49.17
C GLU A 62 10.90 -5.65 -49.71
N GLN A 63 10.99 -4.45 -50.29
CA GLN A 63 9.85 -3.69 -50.87
C GLN A 63 8.70 -3.45 -49.88
N CYS A 64 8.99 -3.33 -48.58
CA CYS A 64 8.01 -2.91 -47.59
C CYS A 64 7.53 -1.48 -47.89
N SER A 65 6.28 -1.17 -47.56
CA SER A 65 5.82 0.23 -47.60
C SER A 65 6.70 1.10 -46.69
N HIS A 66 6.82 2.40 -46.97
CA HIS A 66 7.67 3.29 -46.17
C HIS A 66 7.34 3.24 -44.66
N LEU A 67 6.05 3.24 -44.31
CA LEU A 67 5.59 3.18 -42.92
C LEU A 67 5.91 1.84 -42.25
N GLU A 68 5.70 0.73 -42.95
CA GLU A 68 6.01 -0.61 -42.45
C GLU A 68 7.52 -0.83 -42.31
N GLY A 69 8.29 -0.39 -43.31
CA GLY A 69 9.74 -0.41 -43.29
C GLY A 69 10.29 0.41 -42.13
N TYR A 70 9.75 1.61 -41.88
CA TYR A 70 10.14 2.44 -40.74
C TYR A 70 9.80 1.81 -39.39
N ALA A 71 8.59 1.23 -39.25
CA ALA A 71 8.20 0.56 -38.02
C ALA A 71 9.12 -0.64 -37.71
N ARG A 72 9.38 -1.50 -38.71
CA ARG A 72 10.32 -2.62 -38.58
C ARG A 72 11.75 -2.16 -38.32
N TRP A 73 12.20 -1.13 -39.04
CA TRP A 73 13.53 -0.56 -38.84
C TRP A 73 13.71 -0.11 -37.40
N LYS A 74 12.74 0.60 -36.82
CA LYS A 74 12.81 1.07 -35.44
C LYS A 74 12.97 -0.08 -34.44
N ASP A 75 12.21 -1.16 -34.62
CA ASP A 75 12.24 -2.31 -33.71
C ASP A 75 13.55 -3.11 -33.87
N GLU A 76 14.02 -3.32 -35.11
CA GLU A 76 15.26 -4.08 -35.40
C GLU A 76 16.54 -3.26 -35.12
N ALA A 77 16.51 -1.92 -35.26
CA ALA A 77 17.67 -1.04 -35.09
C ALA A 77 18.10 -0.91 -33.62
N ILE A 78 17.15 -0.92 -32.67
CA ILE A 78 17.47 -0.83 -31.24
C ILE A 78 18.41 -1.96 -30.82
N ALA A 79 18.17 -3.18 -31.31
CA ALA A 79 19.00 -4.34 -31.04
C ALA A 79 20.39 -4.32 -31.73
N LYS A 80 20.65 -3.35 -32.60
CA LYS A 80 21.96 -3.14 -33.24
C LYS A 80 22.85 -2.14 -32.51
N LEU A 81 22.29 -1.35 -31.61
CA LEU A 81 23.09 -0.41 -30.82
C LEU A 81 23.88 -1.15 -29.74
N PRO A 82 25.04 -0.62 -29.32
CA PRO A 82 25.81 -1.23 -28.24
C PRO A 82 25.05 -1.18 -26.92
N ALA A 83 24.94 -2.33 -26.26
CA ALA A 83 24.36 -2.45 -24.93
C ALA A 83 25.15 -1.65 -23.87
N GLY A 84 24.45 -1.16 -22.86
CA GLY A 84 25.04 -0.45 -21.72
C GLY A 84 25.60 0.93 -22.05
N VAL A 85 25.36 1.45 -23.27
CA VAL A 85 25.87 2.74 -23.71
C VAL A 85 24.82 3.84 -23.53
N PHE A 86 25.24 4.95 -22.94
CA PHE A 86 24.39 6.10 -22.67
C PHE A 86 25.09 7.42 -23.01
N VAL A 87 24.31 8.50 -23.00
CA VAL A 87 24.77 9.88 -23.15
C VAL A 87 24.32 10.66 -21.92
N TRP A 88 25.06 11.70 -21.52
CA TRP A 88 24.57 12.59 -20.48
C TRP A 88 23.40 13.40 -21.00
N LEU A 89 22.32 13.46 -20.21
CA LEU A 89 21.08 14.11 -20.61
C LEU A 89 21.30 15.58 -21.01
N GLU A 90 22.10 16.31 -20.25
CA GLU A 90 22.38 17.74 -20.52
C GLU A 90 23.18 17.94 -21.82
N GLU A 91 24.15 17.06 -22.09
CA GLU A 91 24.94 17.10 -23.33
C GLU A 91 24.08 16.79 -24.55
N PHE A 92 23.22 15.77 -24.41
CA PHE A 92 22.28 15.39 -25.47
C PHE A 92 21.24 16.48 -25.73
N GLN A 93 20.66 17.07 -24.68
CA GLN A 93 19.72 18.20 -24.81
C GLN A 93 20.38 19.41 -25.46
N SER A 94 21.59 19.78 -25.03
CA SER A 94 22.36 20.88 -25.61
C SER A 94 22.68 20.63 -27.09
N TRP A 95 23.03 19.39 -27.44
CA TRP A 95 23.21 19.00 -28.83
C TRP A 95 21.89 19.09 -29.62
N PHE A 96 20.81 18.48 -29.13
CA PHE A 96 19.50 18.44 -29.77
C PHE A 96 18.94 19.85 -30.06
N SER A 97 19.04 20.77 -29.09
CA SER A 97 18.59 22.16 -29.28
C SER A 97 19.40 22.92 -30.32
N ARG A 98 20.70 22.64 -30.46
CA ARG A 98 21.56 23.31 -31.46
C ARG A 98 21.33 22.79 -32.88
N THR A 99 20.94 21.53 -33.03
CA THR A 99 20.79 20.89 -34.34
C THR A 99 19.41 21.07 -34.95
N ARG A 100 18.35 21.15 -34.12
CA ARG A 100 16.96 21.25 -34.59
C ARG A 100 16.45 22.69 -34.78
N SER A 101 16.96 23.68 -34.04
CA SER A 101 16.57 25.11 -34.23
C SER A 101 16.93 25.71 -35.61
N LEU A 102 17.64 24.97 -36.48
CA LEU A 102 18.02 25.45 -37.81
C LEU A 102 16.94 25.27 -38.88
N LEU A 103 15.81 24.60 -38.58
CA LEU A 103 14.78 24.29 -39.58
C LEU A 103 13.66 25.32 -39.70
N THR A 104 13.49 26.23 -38.74
CA THR A 104 12.28 27.08 -38.67
C THR A 104 12.38 28.45 -39.33
N ASP A 105 13.58 28.97 -39.63
CA ASP A 105 13.72 30.42 -39.86
C ASP A 105 14.02 30.89 -41.29
N ASP A 106 14.28 30.02 -42.28
CA ASP A 106 14.76 30.52 -43.60
C ASP A 106 14.13 29.88 -44.85
N VAL A 107 13.10 29.04 -44.73
CA VAL A 107 12.31 28.64 -45.91
C VAL A 107 11.25 29.71 -46.14
N GLY A 108 11.65 30.76 -46.84
CA GLY A 108 10.73 31.76 -47.36
C GLY A 108 9.59 31.11 -48.14
N PRO A 109 8.40 31.76 -48.17
CA PRO A 109 7.24 31.29 -48.92
C PRO A 109 7.47 31.46 -50.43
N ASP A 110 8.39 30.70 -51.02
CA ASP A 110 8.37 30.44 -52.45
C ASP A 110 7.38 29.30 -52.68
N GLU A 111 6.14 29.74 -52.85
CA GLU A 111 5.03 28.97 -53.41
C GLU A 111 5.41 28.44 -54.80
N GLU A 112 4.80 27.31 -55.20
CA GLU A 112 4.81 26.74 -56.56
C GLU A 112 5.90 25.70 -56.92
N ASP A 113 6.02 24.61 -56.16
CA ASP A 113 5.95 23.30 -56.84
C ASP A 113 5.47 22.20 -55.88
N GLY A 114 4.36 21.56 -56.25
CA GLY A 114 3.58 20.69 -55.38
C GLY A 114 4.31 19.39 -55.03
N GLY A 115 4.41 19.09 -53.73
CA GLY A 115 4.76 17.75 -53.26
C GLY A 115 5.70 17.68 -52.05
N GLY A 116 6.07 18.80 -51.43
CA GLY A 116 6.78 18.79 -50.16
C GLY A 116 5.89 18.27 -49.04
N GLU A 117 5.93 16.97 -48.78
CA GLU A 117 5.31 16.33 -47.63
C GLU A 117 5.91 16.98 -46.37
N LEU A 118 5.18 17.95 -45.80
CA LEU A 118 5.55 18.64 -44.57
C LEU A 118 5.83 17.59 -43.51
N ARG A 119 7.12 17.39 -43.18
CA ARG A 119 7.54 16.57 -42.05
C ARG A 119 7.01 17.25 -40.78
N TYR A 120 5.86 16.80 -40.29
CA TYR A 120 5.33 17.13 -38.96
C TYR A 120 6.14 16.43 -37.86
N GLU A 121 7.46 16.50 -37.93
CA GLU A 121 8.30 16.17 -36.80
C GLU A 121 8.10 17.32 -35.80
N SER A 122 7.39 17.05 -34.71
CA SER A 122 7.33 17.97 -33.58
C SER A 122 8.76 18.30 -33.10
N ASP A 123 9.01 19.51 -32.61
CA ASP A 123 10.34 19.89 -32.13
C ASP A 123 10.59 19.48 -30.67
N GLU A 124 9.63 18.80 -30.02
CA GLU A 124 9.70 18.50 -28.59
C GLU A 124 10.46 17.18 -28.30
N LEU A 125 11.58 17.28 -27.59
CA LEU A 125 12.32 16.11 -27.12
C LEU A 125 11.51 15.31 -26.09
N HIS A 126 11.04 14.12 -26.48
CA HIS A 126 10.38 13.19 -25.57
C HIS A 126 11.39 12.29 -24.83
N LEU A 127 11.56 12.51 -23.53
CA LEU A 127 12.42 11.69 -22.65
C LEU A 127 11.75 10.42 -22.12
N SER A 128 10.52 10.14 -22.52
CA SER A 128 9.76 8.97 -22.09
C SER A 128 9.07 8.33 -23.29
N PRO A 129 9.83 7.84 -24.29
CA PRO A 129 9.24 7.19 -25.44
C PRO A 129 8.53 5.90 -25.00
N LEU A 130 7.45 5.55 -25.71
CA LEU A 130 6.82 4.25 -25.56
C LEU A 130 7.77 3.17 -26.12
N VAL A 131 8.38 2.40 -25.23
CA VAL A 131 9.25 1.27 -25.57
C VAL A 131 8.42 -0.03 -25.57
N PRO A 132 8.43 -0.80 -26.68
CA PRO A 132 7.88 -2.15 -26.73
C PRO A 132 8.42 -3.05 -25.60
N LEU A 133 7.58 -3.91 -25.03
CA LEU A 133 7.94 -4.72 -23.85
C LEU A 133 9.13 -5.66 -24.11
N ASP A 134 9.19 -6.22 -25.32
CA ASP A 134 10.23 -7.11 -25.84
C ASP A 134 11.59 -6.43 -26.02
N LEU A 135 11.62 -5.11 -26.18
CA LEU A 135 12.87 -4.33 -26.30
C LEU A 135 13.39 -3.82 -24.96
N ARG A 136 12.63 -3.98 -23.86
CA ARG A 136 13.05 -3.49 -22.54
C ARG A 136 14.31 -4.17 -22.06
N ASP A 137 14.44 -5.48 -22.27
CA ASP A 137 15.61 -6.23 -21.82
C ASP A 137 16.86 -5.82 -22.63
N CYS A 138 16.70 -5.59 -23.93
CA CYS A 138 17.78 -5.07 -24.80
C CYS A 138 18.25 -3.67 -24.35
N ILE A 139 17.34 -2.77 -23.99
CA ILE A 139 17.70 -1.43 -23.50
C ILE A 139 18.34 -1.49 -22.11
N ARG A 140 17.95 -2.46 -21.28
CA ARG A 140 18.48 -2.65 -19.92
C ARG A 140 19.81 -3.38 -19.91
N GLU A 141 20.17 -4.04 -21.01
CA GLU A 141 21.42 -4.77 -21.13
C GLU A 141 22.61 -3.85 -20.83
N GLY A 142 23.47 -4.24 -19.90
CA GLY A 142 24.60 -3.44 -19.39
C GLY A 142 24.24 -2.43 -18.29
N PHE A 143 22.97 -2.35 -17.88
CA PHE A 143 22.47 -1.52 -16.79
C PHE A 143 21.74 -2.35 -15.72
N GLU A 144 21.88 -3.68 -15.73
CA GLU A 144 21.15 -4.60 -14.85
C GLU A 144 21.33 -4.21 -13.38
N ALA A 145 22.54 -3.86 -12.98
CA ALA A 145 22.84 -3.39 -11.63
C ALA A 145 22.08 -2.12 -11.22
N LEU A 146 21.68 -1.27 -12.18
CA LEU A 146 20.85 -0.08 -11.92
C LEU A 146 19.36 -0.41 -11.80
N PHE A 147 18.92 -1.54 -12.38
CA PHE A 147 17.50 -1.92 -12.46
C PHE A 147 17.12 -3.02 -11.46
N ASP A 148 18.06 -3.89 -11.08
CA ASP A 148 17.84 -5.05 -10.20
C ASP A 148 17.91 -4.70 -8.71
N GLY A 149 18.37 -3.50 -8.37
CA GLY A 149 18.28 -2.95 -7.02
C GLY A 149 16.93 -2.26 -6.78
N PRO A 150 16.41 -2.26 -5.53
CA PRO A 150 15.40 -1.27 -5.17
C PRO A 150 16.00 0.09 -5.53
N ARG A 151 15.30 0.88 -6.37
CA ARG A 151 15.78 2.21 -6.73
C ARG A 151 16.13 2.93 -5.43
N PRO A 152 17.35 3.49 -5.30
CA PRO A 152 17.67 4.27 -4.12
C PRO A 152 16.57 5.32 -3.98
N PHE A 153 15.95 5.36 -2.82
CA PHE A 153 14.91 6.33 -2.54
C PHE A 153 15.52 7.72 -2.68
N GLU A 154 15.04 8.47 -3.66
CA GLU A 154 15.46 9.85 -3.89
C GLU A 154 14.33 10.75 -3.43
N SER A 155 14.56 11.45 -2.31
CA SER A 155 13.63 12.42 -1.75
C SER A 155 13.18 13.42 -2.82
N LEU A 156 11.88 13.47 -3.04
CA LEU A 156 11.21 14.39 -3.93
C LEU A 156 11.32 15.83 -3.43
N ILE A 157 11.33 16.05 -2.10
CA ILE A 157 11.71 17.35 -1.52
C ILE A 157 13.11 17.72 -1.98
N GLY A 158 14.09 16.85 -1.76
CA GLY A 158 15.48 17.11 -2.13
C GLY A 158 15.64 17.41 -3.62
N ALA A 159 14.92 16.70 -4.48
CA ALA A 159 14.93 16.90 -5.93
C ALA A 159 14.27 18.22 -6.38
N LEU A 160 13.36 18.78 -5.60
CA LEU A 160 12.53 19.95 -5.96
C LEU A 160 12.80 21.21 -5.13
N GLU A 161 13.70 21.16 -4.13
CA GLU A 161 13.90 22.23 -3.13
C GLU A 161 14.06 23.64 -3.72
N SER A 162 14.80 23.77 -4.83
CA SER A 162 15.05 25.05 -5.51
C SER A 162 14.04 25.42 -6.60
N SER A 163 12.93 24.69 -6.68
CA SER A 163 11.99 24.81 -7.79
C SER A 163 10.51 24.77 -7.36
N PHE A 164 10.21 24.76 -6.06
CA PHE A 164 8.83 24.81 -5.57
C PHE A 164 8.09 26.11 -5.92
N ASP A 165 8.82 27.20 -6.15
CA ASP A 165 8.31 28.50 -6.59
C ASP A 165 7.94 28.55 -8.09
N LYS A 166 8.37 27.55 -8.88
CA LYS A 166 8.26 27.55 -10.33
C LYS A 166 7.06 26.75 -10.83
N PRO A 167 6.35 27.24 -11.88
CA PRO A 167 5.36 26.43 -12.59
C PRO A 167 6.03 25.23 -13.27
N LEU A 168 5.22 24.21 -13.60
CA LEU A 168 5.68 22.93 -14.14
C LEU A 168 6.52 23.13 -15.41
N ASN A 169 6.15 24.04 -16.31
CA ASN A 169 6.87 24.30 -17.57
C ASN A 169 8.25 24.96 -17.39
N GLN A 170 8.55 25.52 -16.21
CA GLN A 170 9.86 26.13 -15.89
C GLN A 170 10.78 25.18 -15.12
N LEU A 171 10.29 23.99 -14.75
CA LEU A 171 11.11 22.95 -14.12
C LEU A 171 12.05 22.30 -15.14
N SER A 172 13.18 21.78 -14.67
CA SER A 172 14.06 20.95 -15.51
C SER A 172 13.29 19.73 -16.03
N ALA A 173 13.73 19.14 -17.14
CA ALA A 173 13.02 18.00 -17.73
C ALA A 173 12.89 16.81 -16.74
N TRP A 174 13.92 16.59 -15.91
CA TRP A 174 13.89 15.60 -14.84
C TRP A 174 12.88 15.94 -13.74
N GLN A 175 12.87 17.19 -13.26
CA GLN A 175 11.91 17.64 -12.24
C GLN A 175 10.46 17.55 -12.75
N ARG A 176 10.20 17.93 -14.01
CA ARG A 176 8.90 17.74 -14.67
C ARG A 176 8.47 16.27 -14.69
N TYR A 177 9.40 15.38 -15.01
CA TYR A 177 9.14 13.94 -15.00
C TYR A 177 8.77 13.46 -13.59
N ARG A 178 9.55 13.82 -12.56
CA ARG A 178 9.26 13.45 -11.16
C ARG A 178 7.88 13.93 -10.73
N VAL A 179 7.54 15.20 -10.95
CA VAL A 179 6.22 15.74 -10.62
C VAL A 179 5.09 14.98 -11.34
N ARG A 180 5.24 14.69 -12.64
CA ARG A 180 4.22 13.95 -13.42
C ARG A 180 4.13 12.47 -13.06
N SER A 181 5.24 11.83 -12.70
CA SER A 181 5.28 10.40 -12.36
C SER A 181 4.75 10.17 -10.95
N ASP A 182 5.24 10.98 -10.01
CA ASP A 182 5.15 10.66 -8.58
C ASP A 182 3.98 11.39 -7.91
N LEU A 183 3.58 12.55 -8.44
CA LEU A 183 2.51 13.37 -7.86
C LEU A 183 1.22 13.38 -8.67
N PHE A 184 1.16 12.74 -9.85
CA PHE A 184 -0.06 12.70 -10.64
C PHE A 184 -1.19 11.95 -9.90
N PRO A 185 -2.44 12.45 -9.89
CA PRO A 185 -3.00 13.54 -10.71
C PRO A 185 -2.98 14.96 -10.07
N SER A 186 -2.00 15.29 -9.23
CA SER A 186 -1.94 16.59 -8.54
C SER A 186 -1.85 17.79 -9.50
N PRO A 187 -2.65 18.86 -9.30
CA PRO A 187 -2.61 20.06 -10.13
C PRO A 187 -1.44 20.98 -9.74
N TRP A 188 -0.20 20.59 -10.05
CA TRP A 188 1.02 21.28 -9.63
C TRP A 188 0.97 22.81 -9.81
N ASP A 189 0.47 23.28 -10.95
CA ASP A 189 0.43 24.71 -11.29
C ASP A 189 -0.62 25.52 -10.49
N GLU A 190 -1.60 24.85 -9.87
CA GLU A 190 -2.63 25.47 -9.02
C GLU A 190 -2.19 25.57 -7.55
N LEU A 191 -1.16 24.81 -7.16
CA LEU A 191 -0.63 24.80 -5.81
C LEU A 191 0.37 25.93 -5.60
N ASP A 192 0.36 26.54 -4.41
CA ASP A 192 1.42 27.45 -3.98
C ASP A 192 2.70 26.69 -3.55
N GLU A 193 3.77 27.43 -3.26
CA GLU A 193 5.07 26.86 -2.89
C GLU A 193 5.00 25.96 -1.65
N GLU A 194 4.23 26.37 -0.63
CA GLU A 194 4.11 25.64 0.63
C GLU A 194 3.32 24.33 0.44
N GLN A 195 2.21 24.40 -0.31
CA GLN A 195 1.41 23.24 -0.67
C GLN A 195 2.21 22.22 -1.49
N ARG A 196 3.03 22.67 -2.45
CA ARG A 196 3.91 21.77 -3.21
C ARG A 196 4.96 21.11 -2.31
N ARG A 197 5.57 21.86 -1.38
CA ARG A 197 6.48 21.28 -0.37
C ARG A 197 5.78 20.25 0.51
N SER A 198 4.60 20.56 1.06
CA SER A 198 3.83 19.63 1.88
C SER A 198 3.45 18.35 1.12
N LEU A 199 3.08 18.48 -0.16
CA LEU A 199 2.72 17.36 -0.99
C LEU A 199 3.94 16.45 -1.29
N ALA A 200 5.10 17.05 -1.59
CA ALA A 200 6.36 16.32 -1.73
C ALA A 200 6.80 15.67 -0.41
N ALA A 201 6.64 16.36 0.73
CA ALA A 201 6.93 15.82 2.07
C ALA A 201 6.11 14.57 2.37
N ARG A 202 4.82 14.63 2.07
CA ARG A 202 3.92 13.49 2.25
C ARG A 202 4.26 12.34 1.32
N TRP A 203 4.63 12.64 0.07
CA TRP A 203 5.09 11.61 -0.86
C TRP A 203 6.36 10.93 -0.34
N ASP A 204 7.34 11.72 0.11
CA ASP A 204 8.58 11.22 0.69
C ASP A 204 8.31 10.36 1.92
N TYR A 205 7.51 10.86 2.86
CA TYR A 205 7.10 10.09 4.03
C TYR A 205 6.47 8.76 3.64
N MET A 206 5.63 8.70 2.60
CA MET A 206 4.95 7.48 2.15
C MET A 206 5.88 6.47 1.45
N HIS A 207 6.92 6.93 0.76
CA HIS A 207 7.76 6.08 -0.10
C HIS A 207 9.17 5.86 0.45
N ASP A 208 9.58 6.58 1.49
CA ASP A 208 10.87 6.39 2.13
C ASP A 208 10.89 5.01 2.83
N PRO A 209 11.80 4.09 2.45
CA PRO A 209 11.91 2.80 3.10
C PRO A 209 12.34 2.90 4.58
N THR A 210 13.01 3.98 4.98
CA THR A 210 13.43 4.20 6.37
C THR A 210 12.25 4.58 7.27
N SER A 211 11.26 5.27 6.71
CA SER A 211 10.03 5.65 7.41
C SER A 211 8.98 4.52 7.45
N ALA A 212 9.25 3.36 6.81
CA ALA A 212 8.28 2.26 6.70
C ALA A 212 7.82 1.73 8.07
N ALA A 213 8.74 1.55 9.02
CA ALA A 213 8.41 1.08 10.36
C ALA A 213 7.57 2.08 11.16
N GLU A 214 7.85 3.38 11.00
CA GLU A 214 7.07 4.46 11.63
C GLU A 214 5.67 4.54 11.05
N ARG A 215 5.55 4.48 9.71
CA ARG A 215 4.25 4.41 9.02
C ARG A 215 3.43 3.23 9.50
N ASP A 216 4.02 2.04 9.55
CA ASP A 216 3.31 0.83 9.98
C ASP A 216 2.83 0.97 11.44
N LEU A 217 3.63 1.62 12.30
CA LEU A 217 3.25 1.92 13.68
C LEU A 217 2.13 2.96 13.76
N GLU A 218 2.21 4.06 13.00
CA GLU A 218 1.20 5.13 12.98
C GLU A 218 -0.12 4.61 12.40
N TYR A 219 -0.07 3.88 11.28
CA TYR A 219 -1.22 3.18 10.72
C TYR A 219 -1.81 2.19 11.73
N SER A 220 -0.98 1.41 12.41
CA SER A 220 -1.45 0.51 13.47
C SER A 220 -2.08 1.30 14.61
N ALA A 221 -1.49 2.38 15.10
CA ALA A 221 -1.97 3.17 16.22
C ALA A 221 -3.29 3.87 15.93
N ALA A 222 -3.39 4.61 14.82
CA ALA A 222 -4.62 5.27 14.38
C ALA A 222 -5.75 4.25 14.18
N PHE A 223 -5.40 3.07 13.66
CA PHE A 223 -6.35 1.98 13.49
C PHE A 223 -6.72 1.30 14.83
N ASN A 224 -5.77 1.17 15.77
CA ASN A 224 -6.00 0.60 17.10
C ASN A 224 -6.87 1.50 17.99
N GLU A 225 -6.78 2.82 17.84
CA GLU A 225 -7.68 3.77 18.52
C GLU A 225 -9.11 3.65 17.97
N PHE A 226 -9.24 3.45 16.66
CA PHE A 226 -10.51 3.19 16.00
C PHE A 226 -11.12 1.86 16.46
N ASP A 227 -10.33 0.79 16.51
CA ASP A 227 -10.79 -0.55 16.92
C ASP A 227 -11.08 -0.65 18.42
N LYS A 228 -10.33 0.01 19.30
CA LYS A 228 -10.66 0.07 20.73
C LYS A 228 -12.01 0.77 20.96
N ALA A 229 -12.30 1.82 20.22
CA ALA A 229 -13.60 2.48 20.26
C ALA A 229 -14.71 1.57 19.69
N ALA A 230 -14.42 0.81 18.63
CA ALA A 230 -15.34 -0.11 17.96
C ALA A 230 -15.61 -1.42 18.74
N GLU A 231 -14.65 -1.94 19.49
CA GLU A 231 -14.85 -3.13 20.34
C GLU A 231 -15.67 -2.81 21.60
N LEU A 232 -15.54 -1.58 22.14
CA LEU A 232 -16.26 -1.13 23.33
C LEU A 232 -17.71 -0.74 23.04
N ALA A 233 -18.00 -0.25 21.84
CA ALA A 233 -19.33 0.10 21.39
C ALA A 233 -19.81 -0.95 20.38
N GLY A 234 -20.67 -1.89 20.78
CA GLY A 234 -21.34 -2.76 19.80
C GLY A 234 -21.96 -1.90 18.69
N HIS A 235 -21.79 -2.30 17.42
CA HIS A 235 -22.24 -1.51 16.28
C HIS A 235 -23.57 -1.99 15.77
N SER A 236 -24.48 -1.05 15.50
CA SER A 236 -25.68 -1.32 14.72
C SER A 236 -25.33 -1.76 13.30
N ALA A 237 -26.24 -2.47 12.64
CA ALA A 237 -26.05 -2.83 11.23
C ALA A 237 -25.84 -1.61 10.33
N LEU A 238 -26.44 -0.47 10.70
CA LEU A 238 -26.29 0.79 9.97
C LEU A 238 -24.89 1.37 10.14
N GLU A 239 -24.38 1.43 11.38
CA GLU A 239 -23.03 1.91 11.66
C GLU A 239 -21.97 1.00 11.02
N ALA A 240 -22.15 -0.32 11.06
CA ALA A 240 -21.28 -1.26 10.38
C ALA A 240 -21.29 -1.06 8.85
N ALA A 241 -22.47 -0.83 8.26
CA ALA A 241 -22.58 -0.52 6.83
C ALA A 241 -21.93 0.83 6.49
N GLN A 242 -22.07 1.84 7.34
CA GLN A 242 -21.38 3.13 7.18
C GLN A 242 -19.87 2.95 7.25
N LEU A 243 -19.35 2.16 8.20
CA LEU A 243 -17.91 1.88 8.32
C LEU A 243 -17.36 1.18 7.08
N LEU A 244 -18.11 0.22 6.53
CA LEU A 244 -17.75 -0.47 5.30
C LEU A 244 -17.79 0.47 4.08
N LEU A 245 -18.71 1.43 4.04
CA LEU A 245 -18.88 2.36 2.91
C LEU A 245 -18.04 3.64 2.99
N THR A 246 -17.74 4.15 4.18
CA THR A 246 -17.07 5.45 4.38
C THR A 246 -15.61 5.39 3.93
N ARG A 247 -14.98 4.21 4.00
CA ARG A 247 -13.61 4.02 3.50
C ARG A 247 -13.52 3.75 2.00
N ASP A 248 -14.56 3.17 1.40
CA ASP A 248 -14.74 3.20 -0.06
C ASP A 248 -15.15 4.60 -0.53
N GLY A 249 -15.81 5.41 0.30
CA GLY A 249 -16.25 6.77 -0.01
C GLY A 249 -15.09 7.73 -0.31
N GLU A 250 -13.94 7.61 0.35
CA GLU A 250 -12.75 8.41 -0.03
C GLU A 250 -12.17 7.96 -1.38
N LEU A 251 -12.19 6.67 -1.69
CA LEU A 251 -11.67 6.10 -2.93
C LEU A 251 -12.63 6.38 -4.10
N LEU A 252 -13.94 6.26 -3.88
CA LEU A 252 -15.03 6.57 -4.80
C LEU A 252 -15.19 8.09 -5.01
N ASN A 253 -15.02 8.93 -3.98
CA ASN A 253 -14.95 10.39 -4.14
C ASN A 253 -13.74 10.80 -4.97
N ARG A 254 -12.58 10.17 -4.79
CA ARG A 254 -11.39 10.38 -5.66
C ARG A 254 -11.65 9.94 -7.11
N LEU A 255 -12.55 8.98 -7.33
CA LEU A 255 -12.97 8.51 -8.65
C LEU A 255 -14.22 9.25 -9.20
N GLY A 256 -14.74 10.26 -8.49
CA GLY A 256 -15.91 11.03 -8.93
C GLY A 256 -17.23 10.26 -8.92
N VAL A 257 -17.30 9.12 -8.23
CA VAL A 257 -18.52 8.33 -8.06
C VAL A 257 -19.13 8.71 -6.71
N PRO A 258 -20.23 9.48 -6.66
CA PRO A 258 -20.87 9.79 -5.40
C PRO A 258 -21.38 8.48 -4.78
N CYS A 259 -20.97 8.20 -3.55
CA CYS A 259 -21.62 7.19 -2.70
C CYS A 259 -22.59 7.95 -1.78
N PRO A 260 -23.84 8.20 -2.20
CA PRO A 260 -24.79 8.92 -1.37
C PRO A 260 -25.16 8.08 -0.14
N ASP A 261 -25.44 8.74 0.99
CA ASP A 261 -25.98 8.15 2.23
C ASP A 261 -27.23 7.26 1.99
N THR A 262 -27.83 7.32 0.80
CA THR A 262 -28.93 6.47 0.36
C THR A 262 -28.57 4.99 0.17
N ASP A 263 -27.28 4.63 0.03
CA ASP A 263 -26.84 3.24 -0.20
C ASP A 263 -26.50 2.48 1.09
N VAL A 264 -26.36 3.19 2.20
CA VAL A 264 -26.10 2.63 3.53
C VAL A 264 -27.23 1.70 4.00
N PRO A 265 -28.54 2.06 3.91
CA PRO A 265 -29.61 1.21 4.41
C PRO A 265 -29.79 -0.12 3.62
N PRO A 266 -29.67 -0.17 2.28
CA PRO A 266 -29.63 -1.43 1.54
C PRO A 266 -28.50 -2.36 1.98
N LEU A 267 -27.29 -1.84 2.20
CA LEU A 267 -26.16 -2.64 2.65
C LEU A 267 -26.38 -3.17 4.07
N ALA A 268 -26.84 -2.31 4.99
CA ALA A 268 -27.16 -2.69 6.36
C ALA A 268 -28.23 -3.81 6.42
N ARG A 269 -29.22 -3.78 5.52
CA ARG A 269 -30.23 -4.85 5.39
C ARG A 269 -29.63 -6.16 4.87
N ARG A 270 -28.64 -6.10 3.96
CA ARG A 270 -27.94 -7.31 3.46
C ARG A 270 -27.07 -7.97 4.51
N LEU A 271 -26.56 -7.20 5.47
CA LEU A 271 -25.73 -7.71 6.57
C LEU A 271 -26.57 -8.37 7.69
N LEU A 272 -27.88 -8.12 7.73
CA LEU A 272 -28.77 -8.71 8.73
C LEU A 272 -29.36 -10.04 8.27
N THR A 273 -29.59 -10.92 9.24
CA THR A 273 -30.43 -12.11 9.01
C THR A 273 -31.91 -11.73 8.93
N LEU A 274 -32.73 -12.57 8.29
CA LEU A 274 -34.18 -12.37 8.22
C LEU A 274 -34.84 -12.31 9.60
N GLU A 275 -34.29 -13.00 10.60
CA GLU A 275 -34.81 -13.01 11.96
C GLU A 275 -34.51 -11.70 12.70
N GLU A 276 -33.28 -11.19 12.61
CA GLU A 276 -32.89 -9.91 13.19
C GLU A 276 -33.65 -8.74 12.53
N MET A 277 -33.87 -8.80 11.22
CA MET A 277 -34.71 -7.82 10.53
C MET A 277 -36.15 -7.79 11.06
N ARG A 278 -36.70 -8.95 11.44
CA ARG A 278 -38.09 -9.08 11.93
C ARG A 278 -38.24 -8.72 13.41
N THR A 279 -37.20 -8.92 14.20
CA THR A 279 -37.25 -8.80 15.66
C THR A 279 -36.75 -7.45 16.15
N THR A 280 -35.56 -7.05 15.72
CA THR A 280 -34.84 -5.88 16.23
C THR A 280 -34.76 -4.75 15.20
N GLY A 281 -34.62 -5.08 13.91
CA GLY A 281 -34.47 -4.12 12.82
C GLY A 281 -33.05 -3.55 12.69
N VAL A 282 -32.84 -2.69 11.68
CA VAL A 282 -31.51 -2.19 11.25
C VAL A 282 -30.77 -1.41 12.33
N GLU A 283 -31.49 -0.57 13.08
CA GLU A 283 -30.89 0.36 14.04
C GLU A 283 -30.66 -0.24 15.43
N ARG A 284 -31.27 -1.38 15.75
CA ARG A 284 -31.27 -1.95 17.11
C ARG A 284 -30.58 -3.31 17.22
N THR A 285 -30.00 -3.79 16.12
CA THR A 285 -29.23 -5.03 16.11
C THR A 285 -27.76 -4.69 16.21
N PHE A 286 -27.13 -5.05 17.32
CA PHE A 286 -25.74 -4.72 17.60
C PHE A 286 -24.88 -5.99 17.57
N HIS A 287 -23.79 -5.96 16.79
CA HIS A 287 -22.78 -7.02 16.77
C HIS A 287 -21.37 -6.42 16.79
N HIS A 288 -20.40 -7.27 17.12
CA HIS A 288 -18.98 -6.94 16.97
C HIS A 288 -18.63 -6.78 15.49
N LEU A 289 -17.65 -5.94 15.19
CA LEU A 289 -17.17 -5.67 13.83
C LEU A 289 -16.73 -6.95 13.10
N SER A 290 -16.13 -7.91 13.81
CA SER A 290 -15.73 -9.21 13.27
C SER A 290 -16.90 -10.02 12.70
N GLU A 291 -18.05 -9.97 13.37
CA GLU A 291 -19.28 -10.62 12.91
C GLU A 291 -19.87 -9.91 11.68
N TRP A 292 -19.83 -8.57 11.64
CA TRP A 292 -20.23 -7.82 10.46
C TRP A 292 -19.34 -8.09 9.24
N LEU A 293 -18.03 -8.15 9.41
CA LEU A 293 -17.06 -8.47 8.35
C LEU A 293 -17.22 -9.90 7.82
N ARG A 294 -17.50 -10.86 8.70
CA ARG A 294 -17.82 -12.24 8.30
C ARG A 294 -19.05 -12.27 7.39
N ARG A 295 -20.12 -11.57 7.78
CA ARG A 295 -21.37 -11.51 7.01
C ARG A 295 -21.23 -10.77 5.69
N ALA A 296 -20.43 -9.70 5.67
CA ALA A 296 -20.11 -8.98 4.44
C ALA A 296 -19.46 -9.92 3.40
N ARG A 297 -18.50 -10.75 3.84
CA ARG A 297 -17.85 -11.77 2.99
C ARG A 297 -18.83 -12.82 2.46
N GLU A 298 -19.74 -13.31 3.30
CA GLU A 298 -20.77 -14.27 2.89
C GLU A 298 -21.72 -13.71 1.84
N GLN A 299 -21.89 -12.39 1.81
CA GLN A 299 -22.69 -11.66 0.83
C GLN A 299 -21.89 -11.23 -0.41
N GLY A 300 -20.62 -11.61 -0.52
CA GLY A 300 -19.73 -11.23 -1.62
C GLY A 300 -19.40 -9.74 -1.64
N ILE A 301 -19.45 -9.06 -0.49
CA ILE A 301 -19.04 -7.66 -0.36
C ILE A 301 -17.54 -7.67 -0.10
N GLU A 302 -16.76 -7.12 -1.03
CA GLU A 302 -15.32 -6.94 -0.84
C GLU A 302 -15.11 -5.97 0.32
N CYS A 303 -14.39 -6.44 1.34
CA CYS A 303 -14.02 -5.62 2.48
C CYS A 303 -12.56 -5.20 2.31
N PRO A 304 -12.19 -3.97 2.72
CA PRO A 304 -10.80 -3.53 2.72
C PRO A 304 -9.87 -4.54 3.41
N PRO A 305 -8.72 -4.92 2.80
CA PRO A 305 -7.77 -5.86 3.40
C PRO A 305 -7.30 -5.47 4.81
N SER A 306 -7.26 -4.16 5.11
CA SER A 306 -6.93 -3.64 6.43
C SER A 306 -7.90 -4.10 7.53
N LEU A 307 -9.20 -4.20 7.23
CA LEU A 307 -10.22 -4.65 8.19
C LEU A 307 -10.10 -6.15 8.48
N HIS A 308 -9.70 -6.95 7.49
CA HIS A 308 -9.44 -8.37 7.69
C HIS A 308 -8.19 -8.63 8.51
N TRP A 309 -7.10 -7.93 8.20
CA TRP A 309 -5.85 -8.03 8.95
C TRP A 309 -6.05 -7.75 10.44
N ALA A 310 -6.83 -6.73 10.77
CA ALA A 310 -7.14 -6.34 12.14
C ALA A 310 -7.82 -7.45 12.97
N VAL A 311 -8.88 -8.04 12.41
CA VAL A 311 -9.63 -9.11 13.09
C VAL A 311 -8.77 -10.36 13.27
N GLU A 312 -7.96 -10.72 12.27
CA GLU A 312 -7.12 -11.93 12.29
C GLU A 312 -5.95 -11.82 13.28
N HIS A 313 -5.35 -10.64 13.45
CA HIS A 313 -4.16 -10.46 14.28
C HIS A 313 -4.48 -10.07 15.74
N ARG A 314 -5.71 -9.64 16.04
CA ARG A 314 -6.15 -9.35 17.42
C ARG A 314 -7.06 -10.41 18.04
N GLY A 315 -7.72 -11.26 17.25
CA GLY A 315 -8.60 -12.34 17.75
C GLY A 315 -7.92 -13.41 18.63
N GLY A 316 -6.58 -13.38 18.76
CA GLY A 316 -5.79 -14.30 19.58
C GLY A 316 -5.06 -13.68 20.78
N SER A 317 -5.10 -12.36 20.97
CA SER A 317 -4.28 -11.70 22.00
C SER A 317 -5.12 -11.26 23.20
N SER A 318 -5.18 -12.10 24.24
CA SER A 318 -5.58 -11.69 25.58
C SER A 318 -4.58 -10.64 26.11
N CYS A 319 -4.82 -9.35 25.84
CA CYS A 319 -3.90 -8.29 26.23
C CYS A 319 -3.98 -7.98 27.74
N PRO A 320 -2.83 -7.64 28.38
CA PRO A 320 -2.71 -7.27 29.78
C PRO A 320 -3.05 -5.78 30.00
N HIS A 321 -3.59 -5.49 31.18
CA HIS A 321 -4.06 -4.18 31.66
C HIS A 321 -2.93 -3.33 32.27
N VAL A 322 -3.01 -1.98 32.15
CA VAL A 322 -2.54 -0.86 33.04
C VAL A 322 -2.28 0.41 32.18
N LEU A 323 -2.64 1.68 32.43
CA LEU A 323 -3.40 2.49 33.44
C LEU A 323 -3.67 3.89 32.78
N GLU A 324 -4.90 4.45 32.76
CA GLU A 324 -5.62 5.34 33.71
C GLU A 324 -5.40 6.86 33.54
N GLU A 325 -6.50 7.59 33.25
CA GLU A 325 -7.02 8.69 34.08
C GLU A 325 -8.53 8.88 33.77
N GLN A 326 -9.40 8.14 34.47
CA GLN A 326 -10.77 8.53 34.86
C GLN A 326 -11.40 7.46 35.80
N GLU A 327 -11.73 7.91 37.01
CA GLU A 327 -12.54 7.32 38.10
C GLU A 327 -12.49 5.80 38.38
N SER A 328 -11.82 5.45 39.49
CA SER A 328 -11.54 4.12 40.01
C SER A 328 -12.76 3.21 40.22
N VAL A 329 -12.87 2.14 39.41
CA VAL A 329 -13.66 0.94 39.70
C VAL A 329 -12.69 -0.20 40.05
N SER A 330 -12.70 -0.61 41.32
CA SER A 330 -11.89 -1.71 41.84
C SER A 330 -12.23 -3.03 41.14
N VAL A 331 -11.23 -3.65 40.48
CA VAL A 331 -11.32 -5.06 40.08
C VAL A 331 -11.28 -5.91 41.34
N GLU A 332 -12.45 -6.17 41.91
CA GLU A 332 -12.58 -7.05 43.07
C GLU A 332 -12.19 -8.47 42.65
N GLY A 333 -11.16 -9.02 43.29
CA GLY A 333 -10.88 -10.46 43.25
C GLY A 333 -12.10 -11.29 43.69
N PRO A 334 -12.05 -12.62 43.53
CA PRO A 334 -13.15 -13.48 43.98
C PRO A 334 -13.49 -13.17 45.43
N GLU A 335 -14.79 -13.00 45.72
CA GLU A 335 -15.25 -12.63 47.06
C GLU A 335 -14.60 -13.54 48.12
N PRO A 336 -14.14 -13.03 49.28
CA PRO A 336 -13.35 -13.80 50.25
C PRO A 336 -13.97 -15.14 50.65
N TRP A 337 -15.30 -15.23 50.68
CA TRP A 337 -16.01 -16.47 50.97
C TRP A 337 -15.85 -17.54 49.88
N ILE A 338 -15.65 -17.15 48.61
CA ILE A 338 -15.42 -18.08 47.50
C ILE A 338 -14.07 -18.77 47.69
N VAL A 339 -13.03 -18.03 48.08
CA VAL A 339 -11.69 -18.58 48.36
C VAL A 339 -11.78 -19.57 49.53
N ARG A 340 -12.39 -19.16 50.64
CA ARG A 340 -12.61 -20.05 51.81
C ARG A 340 -13.46 -21.27 51.48
N ALA A 341 -14.50 -21.12 50.66
CA ALA A 341 -15.33 -22.23 50.23
C ALA A 341 -14.52 -23.30 49.48
N ARG A 342 -13.55 -22.87 48.65
CA ARG A 342 -12.65 -23.76 47.90
C ARG A 342 -11.68 -24.49 48.82
N GLU A 343 -11.08 -23.81 49.79
CA GLU A 343 -10.21 -24.44 50.81
C GLU A 343 -10.96 -25.51 51.62
N HIS A 344 -12.21 -25.24 52.02
CA HIS A 344 -13.03 -26.24 52.69
C HIS A 344 -13.41 -27.40 51.76
N ALA A 345 -13.64 -27.12 50.48
CA ALA A 345 -13.96 -28.14 49.50
C ALA A 345 -12.82 -29.16 49.36
N ASP A 346 -11.57 -28.72 49.28
CA ASP A 346 -10.39 -29.62 49.21
C ASP A 346 -10.32 -30.56 50.41
N ASN A 347 -10.43 -30.01 51.62
CA ASN A 347 -10.35 -30.78 52.86
C ASN A 347 -11.49 -31.80 53.00
N ILE A 348 -12.73 -31.41 52.66
CA ILE A 348 -13.88 -32.31 52.74
C ILE A 348 -13.79 -33.38 51.66
N TRP A 349 -13.38 -33.01 50.44
CA TRP A 349 -13.24 -33.94 49.32
C TRP A 349 -12.24 -35.05 49.63
N LEU A 350 -11.04 -34.69 50.09
CA LEU A 350 -10.01 -35.67 50.47
C LEU A 350 -10.48 -36.58 51.62
N ARG A 351 -11.21 -36.05 52.59
CA ARG A 351 -11.77 -36.84 53.70
C ARG A 351 -12.83 -37.84 53.22
N GLU A 352 -13.72 -37.46 52.30
CA GLU A 352 -14.71 -38.40 51.76
C GLU A 352 -14.04 -39.50 50.92
N LEU A 353 -13.02 -39.16 50.14
CA LEU A 353 -12.21 -40.14 49.40
C LEU A 353 -11.53 -41.14 50.34
N ALA A 354 -10.93 -40.68 51.44
CA ALA A 354 -10.31 -41.55 52.44
C ALA A 354 -11.29 -42.53 53.10
N ASN A 355 -12.59 -42.19 53.11
CA ASN A 355 -13.66 -43.05 53.61
C ASN A 355 -14.27 -43.96 52.54
N ASN A 356 -13.61 -44.11 51.38
CA ASN A 356 -14.10 -44.87 50.21
C ASN A 356 -15.47 -44.40 49.71
N LYS A 357 -15.82 -43.13 49.92
CA LYS A 357 -17.04 -42.53 49.36
C LYS A 357 -16.67 -41.74 48.11
N ARG A 358 -17.59 -41.71 47.15
CA ARG A 358 -17.48 -40.82 45.98
C ARG A 358 -18.19 -39.50 46.30
N PRO A 359 -17.46 -38.43 46.68
CA PRO A 359 -18.10 -37.17 47.03
C PRO A 359 -18.80 -36.57 45.80
N GLU A 360 -19.99 -36.01 46.03
CA GLU A 360 -20.70 -35.19 45.07
C GLU A 360 -20.61 -33.72 45.48
N LYS A 361 -20.52 -32.79 44.51
CA LYS A 361 -20.43 -31.35 44.79
C LYS A 361 -21.57 -30.84 45.66
N ARG A 362 -22.81 -31.34 45.44
CA ARG A 362 -23.97 -31.04 46.28
C ARG A 362 -23.85 -31.62 47.69
N GLY A 363 -23.27 -32.81 47.81
CA GLY A 363 -23.03 -33.48 49.09
C GLY A 363 -22.07 -32.70 49.99
N ILE A 364 -20.97 -32.21 49.42
CA ILE A 364 -19.98 -31.43 50.19
C ILE A 364 -20.40 -29.98 50.45
N ALA A 365 -21.23 -29.39 49.57
CA ALA A 365 -21.65 -27.98 49.69
C ALA A 365 -22.43 -27.68 50.98
N SER A 366 -23.23 -28.64 51.47
CA SER A 366 -23.96 -28.49 52.74
C SER A 366 -23.00 -28.36 53.93
N GLU A 367 -21.91 -29.13 53.93
CA GLU A 367 -20.90 -29.05 54.98
C GLU A 367 -20.04 -27.79 54.84
N ILE A 368 -19.70 -27.37 53.62
CA ILE A 368 -18.99 -26.09 53.38
C ILE A 368 -19.84 -24.92 53.91
N ALA A 369 -21.15 -24.87 53.62
CA ALA A 369 -22.04 -23.84 54.12
C ALA A 369 -22.09 -23.80 55.66
N ALA A 370 -22.08 -24.98 56.30
CA ALA A 370 -22.05 -25.08 57.76
C ALA A 370 -20.74 -24.56 58.36
N ARG A 371 -19.59 -24.82 57.71
CA ARG A 371 -18.27 -24.33 58.14
C ARG A 371 -18.12 -22.83 57.95
N LEU A 372 -18.45 -22.30 56.77
CA LEU A 372 -18.43 -20.85 56.50
C LEU A 372 -19.28 -20.05 57.49
N TRP A 373 -20.41 -20.62 57.92
CA TRP A 373 -21.27 -19.99 58.91
C TRP A 373 -20.71 -20.06 60.34
N ARG A 374 -20.06 -21.18 60.69
CA ARG A 374 -19.49 -21.40 62.03
C ARG A 374 -18.23 -20.55 62.24
N ASP A 375 -17.37 -20.51 61.24
CA ASP A 375 -16.01 -19.97 61.38
C ASP A 375 -16.04 -18.44 61.27
N ASP A 376 -16.73 -17.91 60.26
CA ASP A 376 -16.65 -16.48 59.90
C ASP A 376 -18.02 -15.79 59.73
N LYS A 377 -19.13 -16.50 60.00
CA LYS A 377 -20.52 -16.01 59.77
C LYS A 377 -20.71 -15.38 58.40
N MET A 378 -20.08 -15.93 57.37
CA MET A 378 -20.03 -15.27 56.06
C MET A 378 -21.41 -15.16 55.40
N VAL A 379 -21.68 -14.00 54.82
CA VAL A 379 -22.89 -13.64 54.08
C VAL A 379 -22.52 -13.16 52.67
N THR A 380 -23.45 -13.21 51.73
CA THR A 380 -23.27 -12.61 50.40
C THR A 380 -23.26 -11.08 50.49
N LYS A 381 -22.88 -10.38 49.42
CA LYS A 381 -23.01 -8.91 49.30
C LYS A 381 -24.42 -8.39 49.63
N GLY A 382 -25.46 -9.20 49.41
CA GLY A 382 -26.85 -8.89 49.78
C GLY A 382 -27.21 -9.21 51.24
N ASN A 383 -26.23 -9.44 52.12
CA ASN A 383 -26.40 -9.82 53.53
C ASN A 383 -27.26 -11.09 53.73
N LYS A 384 -27.21 -12.03 52.79
CA LYS A 384 -27.92 -13.31 52.88
C LYS A 384 -26.95 -14.41 53.30
N ARG A 385 -27.43 -15.33 54.14
CA ARG A 385 -26.67 -16.52 54.50
C ARG A 385 -26.35 -17.34 53.23
N ILE A 386 -25.08 -17.71 53.08
CA ILE A 386 -24.60 -18.47 51.93
C ILE A 386 -25.14 -19.90 52.03
N GLY A 387 -26.00 -20.27 51.08
CA GLY A 387 -26.62 -21.60 51.01
C GLY A 387 -25.81 -22.59 50.15
N PRO A 388 -26.09 -23.90 50.26
CA PRO A 388 -25.38 -24.95 49.50
C PRO A 388 -25.47 -24.76 47.98
N ASP A 389 -26.64 -24.38 47.46
CA ASP A 389 -26.83 -24.15 46.01
C ASP A 389 -25.99 -22.98 45.49
N TYR A 390 -25.79 -21.96 46.33
CA TYR A 390 -24.96 -20.80 46.00
C TYR A 390 -23.48 -21.17 45.93
N ILE A 391 -23.00 -22.02 46.85
CA ILE A 391 -21.64 -22.56 46.85
C ILE A 391 -21.40 -23.41 45.60
N VAL A 392 -22.34 -24.29 45.24
CA VAL A 392 -22.21 -25.10 44.02
C VAL A 392 -22.09 -24.20 42.79
N ARG A 393 -22.96 -23.19 42.67
CA ARG A 393 -22.99 -22.32 41.48
C ARG A 393 -21.74 -21.46 41.32
N PHE A 394 -21.24 -20.86 42.41
CA PHE A 394 -20.22 -19.83 42.31
C PHE A 394 -18.82 -20.27 42.77
N ALA A 395 -18.72 -21.23 43.68
CA ALA A 395 -17.42 -21.73 44.15
C ALA A 395 -17.00 -23.02 43.44
N LEU A 396 -17.93 -23.96 43.24
CA LEU A 396 -17.60 -25.33 42.79
C LEU A 396 -17.85 -25.61 41.31
N SER A 397 -18.68 -24.83 40.62
CA SER A 397 -18.95 -25.01 39.18
C SER A 397 -17.83 -24.39 38.34
N PRO A 398 -17.49 -25.02 37.18
CA PRO A 398 -16.60 -24.42 36.19
C PRO A 398 -17.28 -23.20 35.57
N SER A 399 -17.05 -22.03 36.14
CA SER A 399 -17.33 -20.74 35.50
C SER A 399 -16.12 -20.34 34.64
N ALA A 400 -16.31 -19.39 33.72
CA ALA A 400 -15.28 -18.81 32.87
C ALA A 400 -14.03 -18.31 33.65
N ASN A 401 -14.14 -18.09 34.96
CA ASN A 401 -13.06 -17.57 35.82
C ASN A 401 -12.35 -18.67 36.63
N GLY A 402 -12.14 -19.87 36.06
CA GLY A 402 -11.36 -20.94 36.69
C GLY A 402 -12.06 -21.56 37.90
N GLY A 403 -13.21 -22.21 37.68
CA GLY A 403 -13.94 -22.92 38.74
C GLY A 403 -13.10 -23.98 39.47
N TRP A 404 -13.51 -24.30 40.70
CA TRP A 404 -12.81 -25.28 41.54
C TRP A 404 -12.78 -26.67 40.89
N GLN A 405 -11.59 -27.25 40.82
CA GLN A 405 -11.39 -28.63 40.41
C GLN A 405 -11.00 -29.47 41.64
N PRO A 406 -11.64 -30.63 41.85
CA PRO A 406 -11.29 -31.48 42.96
C PRO A 406 -9.81 -31.93 42.86
N PRO A 407 -9.07 -31.97 43.97
CA PRO A 407 -7.71 -32.48 43.97
C PRO A 407 -7.73 -33.96 43.52
N PRO A 408 -6.73 -34.41 42.74
CA PRO A 408 -6.61 -35.82 42.37
C PRO A 408 -6.43 -36.68 43.63
N PRO A 409 -6.94 -37.91 43.65
CA PRO A 409 -6.56 -38.87 44.69
C PRO A 409 -5.06 -39.18 44.56
N ASP A 410 -4.34 -39.12 45.67
CA ASP A 410 -2.94 -39.58 45.77
C ASP A 410 -2.81 -41.10 45.60
#